data_AF-A0A849DAQ7-F1
#
_entry.id   AF-A0A849DAQ7-F1
#
_cell.length_a   1.000
_cell.length_b   1.000
_cell.length_c   1.000
_cell.angle_alpha   90.00
_cell.angle_beta   90.00
_cell.angle_gamma   90.00
#
_symmetry.space_group_name_H-M   'P 1'
#
loop_
_entity.id
_entity.type
_entity.pdbx_description
1 polymer ?
#
loop_
_entity_poly.entity_id
_entity_poly.type
_entity_poly.pdbx_seq_one_letter_code
_entity_poly.pdbx_strand_id
1 'polypeptide(L)'
;LRPVGGAIADKIGGIRSLYIFLTSVAVLIFLNAFIALSFWIAIIVMFLIMASLGMANGALFQLVPQRFSKDIGIMTGIIGASGALGGVAILEILGASTLMFGDYTIGFMFIAANALIAIAGVSLVKSRWRTTWGIKSGGII
;
A
#
# COMPACT_ATOMS: atom_id res chain seq x y z
N LEU A 1 12.58 -4.06 -3.59
CA LEU A 1 11.99 -2.72 -3.84
C LEU A 1 11.67 -1.91 -2.57
N ARG A 2 11.56 -2.53 -1.38
CA ARG A 2 11.35 -1.82 -0.11
C ARG A 2 12.40 -0.72 0.22
N PRO A 3 13.72 -0.91 0.03
CA PRO A 3 14.69 0.18 0.23
C PRO A 3 14.59 1.28 -0.84
N VAL A 4 14.14 0.95 -2.05
CA VAL A 4 13.91 1.93 -3.13
C VAL A 4 12.71 2.81 -2.83
N GLY A 5 11.60 2.21 -2.37
CA GLY A 5 10.42 2.96 -1.93
C GLY A 5 10.71 3.87 -0.74
N GLY A 6 11.56 3.40 0.18
CA GLY A 6 12.11 4.23 1.25
C GLY A 6 12.95 5.40 0.72
N ALA A 7 13.95 5.14 -0.13
CA ALA A 7 14.78 6.22 -0.69
C ALA A 7 13.96 7.28 -1.47
N ILE A 8 12.87 6.88 -2.12
CA ILE A 8 11.93 7.81 -2.78
C ILE A 8 11.10 8.59 -1.75
N ALA A 9 10.67 7.95 -0.67
CA ALA A 9 9.98 8.59 0.45
C ALA A 9 10.85 9.61 1.19
N ASP A 10 12.16 9.37 1.31
CA ASP A 10 13.10 10.34 1.87
C ASP A 10 13.25 11.59 1.01
N LYS A 11 13.10 11.49 -0.32
CA LYS A 11 13.25 12.61 -1.26
C LYS A 11 11.96 13.42 -1.49
N ILE A 12 10.80 12.77 -1.53
CA ILE A 12 9.52 13.37 -1.96
C ILE A 12 8.56 13.56 -0.77
N GLY A 13 8.88 12.98 0.39
CA GLY A 13 8.03 12.94 1.58
C GLY A 13 7.22 11.64 1.63
N GLY A 14 7.32 10.91 2.73
CA GLY A 14 6.77 9.56 2.84
C GLY A 14 5.26 9.47 2.60
N ILE A 15 4.48 10.49 2.96
CA ILE A 15 3.03 10.52 2.69
C ILE A 15 2.76 10.61 1.19
N ARG A 16 3.45 11.51 0.45
CA ARG A 16 3.24 11.67 -0.99
C ARG A 16 3.64 10.42 -1.76
N SER A 17 4.77 9.81 -1.42
CA SER A 17 5.22 8.55 -2.02
C SER A 17 4.21 7.42 -1.77
N LEU A 18 3.63 7.33 -0.57
CA LEU A 18 2.62 6.33 -0.25
C LEU A 18 1.35 6.48 -1.10
N TYR A 19 0.88 7.71 -1.36
CA TYR A 19 -0.22 7.95 -2.30
C TYR A 19 0.11 7.50 -3.71
N ILE A 20 1.30 7.86 -4.21
CA ILE A 20 1.70 7.53 -5.59
C ILE A 20 1.72 6.00 -5.76
N PHE A 21 2.28 5.27 -4.80
CA PHE A 21 2.36 3.80 -4.88
C PHE A 21 1.00 3.12 -4.73
N LEU A 22 0.14 3.57 -3.80
CA LEU A 22 -1.20 3.01 -3.64
C LEU A 22 -2.11 3.30 -4.84
N THR A 23 -2.03 4.51 -5.42
CA THR A 23 -2.81 4.87 -6.61
C THR A 23 -2.35 4.09 -7.84
N SER A 24 -1.04 3.89 -8.01
CA SER A 24 -0.53 3.04 -9.10
C SER A 24 -0.94 1.57 -8.94
N VAL A 25 -0.96 1.02 -7.70
CA VAL A 25 -1.52 -0.32 -7.45
C VAL A 25 -3.00 -0.39 -7.86
N ALA A 26 -3.82 0.58 -7.44
CA ALA A 26 -5.24 0.59 -7.77
C ALA A 26 -5.49 0.66 -9.29
N VAL A 27 -4.75 1.51 -10.01
CA VAL A 27 -4.85 1.64 -11.48
C VAL A 27 -4.41 0.36 -12.19
N LEU A 28 -3.29 -0.24 -11.79
CA LEU A 28 -2.77 -1.45 -12.42
C LEU A 28 -3.70 -2.65 -12.20
N ILE A 29 -4.29 -2.78 -11.01
CA ILE A 29 -5.26 -3.85 -10.73
C ILE A 29 -6.56 -3.61 -11.51
N PHE A 30 -7.04 -2.38 -11.57
CA PHE A 30 -8.22 -2.05 -12.38
C PHE A 30 -8.00 -2.36 -13.86
N LEU A 31 -6.82 -2.01 -14.39
CA LEU A 31 -6.44 -2.32 -15.75
C LEU A 31 -6.37 -3.83 -16.00
N ASN A 32 -5.88 -4.60 -15.02
CA ASN A 32 -5.84 -6.06 -15.09
C ASN A 32 -7.23 -6.72 -15.01
N ALA A 33 -8.15 -6.14 -14.23
CA ALA A 33 -9.50 -6.68 -14.04
C ALA A 33 -10.46 -6.41 -15.22
N PHE A 34 -10.31 -5.27 -15.91
CA PHE A 34 -11.24 -4.85 -16.97
C PHE A 34 -10.70 -5.04 -18.40
N ILE A 35 -9.38 -5.19 -18.58
CA ILE A 35 -8.77 -5.40 -19.89
C ILE A 35 -8.23 -6.82 -19.97
N ALA A 36 -8.70 -7.59 -20.96
CA ALA A 36 -8.12 -8.87 -21.31
C ALA A 36 -6.70 -8.66 -21.87
N LEU A 37 -5.71 -8.71 -20.97
CA LEU A 37 -4.31 -8.53 -21.31
C LEU A 37 -3.73 -9.84 -21.85
N SER A 38 -2.87 -9.74 -22.86
CA SER A 38 -2.05 -10.87 -23.30
C SER A 38 -1.19 -11.38 -22.12
N PHE A 39 -0.98 -12.69 -22.06
CA PHE A 39 -0.26 -13.38 -20.97
C PHE A 39 1.05 -12.68 -20.57
N TRP A 40 1.85 -12.26 -21.56
CA TRP A 40 3.11 -11.55 -21.32
C TRP A 40 2.94 -10.18 -20.67
N ILE A 41 1.89 -9.44 -21.05
CA ILE A 41 1.60 -8.11 -20.50
C ILE A 41 1.04 -8.26 -19.08
N ALA A 42 0.19 -9.27 -18.84
CA ALA A 42 -0.33 -9.56 -17.50
C ALA A 42 0.80 -9.85 -16.49
N ILE A 43 1.84 -10.58 -16.90
CA ILE A 43 3.04 -10.83 -16.06
C ILE A 43 3.73 -9.51 -15.71
N ILE A 44 3.99 -8.65 -16.70
CA ILE A 44 4.65 -7.36 -16.45
C ILE A 44 3.83 -6.50 -15.49
N VAL A 45 2.51 -6.44 -15.69
CA VAL A 45 1.59 -5.71 -14.81
C VAL A 45 1.63 -6.27 -13.38
N MET A 46 1.66 -7.59 -13.21
CA MET A 46 1.80 -8.22 -11.89
C MET A 46 3.11 -7.85 -11.19
N PHE A 47 4.24 -7.88 -11.91
CA PHE A 47 5.51 -7.42 -11.35
C PHE A 47 5.47 -5.95 -10.94
N LEU A 48 4.81 -5.09 -11.71
CA LEU A 48 4.62 -3.67 -11.37
C LEU A 48 3.73 -3.49 -10.12
N ILE A 49 2.67 -4.28 -9.98
CA ILE A 49 1.81 -4.28 -8.79
C ILE A 49 2.63 -4.69 -7.56
N MET A 50 3.35 -5.82 -7.63
CA MET A 50 4.20 -6.30 -6.54
C MET A 50 5.31 -5.30 -6.19
N ALA A 51 5.90 -4.65 -7.20
CA ALA A 51 6.91 -3.62 -7.00
C ALA A 51 6.35 -2.41 -6.26
N SER A 52 5.17 -1.93 -6.67
CA SER A 52 4.50 -0.77 -6.08
C SER A 52 4.05 -1.05 -4.64
N LEU A 53 3.49 -2.23 -4.36
CA LEU A 53 3.20 -2.70 -3.00
C LEU A 53 4.46 -2.75 -2.12
N GLY A 54 5.57 -3.29 -2.66
CA GLY A 54 6.85 -3.33 -1.97
C GLY A 54 7.41 -1.94 -1.65
N MET A 55 7.23 -0.97 -2.55
CA MET A 55 7.63 0.42 -2.34
C MET A 55 6.72 1.16 -1.36
N ALA A 56 5.41 0.93 -1.41
CA ALA A 56 4.44 1.46 -0.44
C ALA A 56 4.79 1.02 0.99
N ASN A 57 5.14 -0.25 1.18
CA ASN A 57 5.64 -0.74 2.48
C ASN A 57 6.94 -0.04 2.89
N GLY A 58 7.86 0.25 1.96
CA GLY A 58 9.07 1.02 2.24
C GLY A 58 8.76 2.42 2.78
N ALA A 59 7.86 3.15 2.11
CA ALA A 59 7.43 4.48 2.52
C ALA A 59 6.69 4.46 3.87
N LEU A 60 5.82 3.48 4.11
CA LEU A 60 5.08 3.33 5.37
C LEU A 60 6.06 3.18 6.54
N PHE A 61 7.03 2.28 6.43
CA PHE A 61 7.99 2.02 7.51
C PHE A 61 8.96 3.18 7.78
N GLN A 62 9.10 4.13 6.86
CA GLN A 62 9.82 5.39 7.13
C GLN A 62 9.00 6.41 7.91
N LEU A 63 7.67 6.43 7.73
CA LEU A 63 6.79 7.35 8.46
C LEU A 63 6.63 6.96 9.93
N VAL A 64 6.71 5.65 10.24
CA VAL A 64 6.59 5.13 11.62
C VAL A 64 7.62 5.72 12.59
N PRO A 65 8.94 5.66 12.34
CA PRO A 65 9.94 6.22 13.24
C PRO A 65 9.85 7.74 13.36
N GLN A 66 9.41 8.45 12.31
CA GLN A 66 9.23 9.91 12.37
C GLN A 66 8.11 10.33 13.33
N ARG A 67 7.07 9.50 13.47
CA ARG A 67 5.91 9.81 14.32
C ARG A 67 6.02 9.23 15.72
N PHE A 68 6.50 7.99 15.83
CA PHE A 68 6.47 7.21 17.07
C PHE A 68 7.88 6.84 17.52
N SER A 69 8.82 7.78 17.49
CA SER A 69 10.23 7.52 17.79
C SER A 69 10.43 6.95 19.22
N LYS A 70 9.58 7.33 20.17
CA LYS A 70 9.64 6.85 21.56
C LYS A 70 9.15 5.42 21.74
N ASP A 71 8.22 4.97 20.89
CA ASP A 71 7.53 3.67 21.00
C ASP A 71 7.70 2.81 19.73
N ILE A 72 8.83 2.97 19.03
CA ILE A 72 9.06 2.37 17.72
C ILE A 72 8.95 0.85 17.71
N GLY A 73 9.40 0.18 18.79
CA GLY A 73 9.32 -1.28 18.91
C GLY A 73 7.88 -1.79 19.02
N ILE A 74 7.03 -1.09 19.78
CA ILE A 74 5.62 -1.44 19.93
C ILE A 74 4.89 -1.19 18.62
N MET A 75 5.12 -0.03 17.99
CA MET A 75 4.43 0.33 16.74
C MET A 75 4.82 -0.59 15.58
N THR A 76 6.11 -0.92 15.43
CA THR A 76 6.53 -1.86 14.38
C THR A 76 6.02 -3.28 14.64
N GLY A 77 5.92 -3.70 15.90
CA GLY A 77 5.31 -4.98 16.29
C GLY A 77 3.82 -5.07 15.92
N ILE A 78 3.02 -4.05 16.27
CA ILE A 78 1.58 -3.99 15.94
C ILE A 78 1.39 -3.97 14.42
N ILE A 79 2.14 -3.10 13.71
CA ILE A 79 2.07 -3.01 12.24
C ILE A 79 2.47 -4.33 11.58
N GLY A 80 3.49 -5.01 12.10
CA GLY A 80 3.92 -6.32 11.63
C GLY A 80 2.83 -7.38 11.80
N ALA A 81 2.21 -7.45 12.98
CA ALA A 81 1.12 -8.38 13.26
C ALA A 81 -0.11 -8.11 12.37
N SER A 82 -0.55 -6.85 12.26
CA SER A 82 -1.64 -6.46 11.36
C SER A 82 -1.32 -6.75 9.90
N GLY A 83 -0.08 -6.54 9.47
CA GLY A 83 0.38 -6.86 8.11
C GLY A 83 0.37 -8.36 7.82
N ALA A 84 0.76 -9.19 8.79
CA ALA A 84 0.69 -10.64 8.65
C ALA A 84 -0.76 -11.13 8.52
N LEU A 85 -1.68 -10.63 9.36
CA LEU A 85 -3.10 -10.94 9.28
C LEU A 85 -3.71 -10.51 7.94
N GLY A 86 -3.39 -9.31 7.46
CA GLY A 86 -3.84 -8.83 6.15
C GLY A 86 -3.30 -9.68 4.99
N GLY A 87 -2.05 -10.14 5.09
CA GLY A 87 -1.45 -11.04 4.10
C GLY A 87 -2.17 -12.39 4.02
N VAL A 88 -2.48 -13.01 5.17
CA VAL A 88 -3.25 -14.26 5.23
C VAL A 88 -4.65 -14.06 4.65
N ALA A 89 -5.34 -12.98 5.00
CA ALA A 89 -6.67 -12.68 4.46
C ALA A 89 -6.67 -12.55 2.93
N ILE A 90 -5.65 -11.92 2.34
CA ILE A 90 -5.52 -11.82 0.88
C ILE A 90 -5.34 -13.21 0.24
N LEU A 91 -4.54 -14.08 0.84
CA LEU A 91 -4.34 -15.45 0.34
C LEU A 91 -5.62 -16.27 0.40
N GLU A 92 -6.37 -16.19 1.50
CA GLU A 92 -7.65 -16.87 1.66
C GLU A 92 -8.69 -16.38 0.64
N ILE A 93 -8.77 -15.07 0.41
CA ILE A 93 -9.73 -14.48 -0.54
C ILE A 93 -9.37 -14.84 -1.98
N LEU A 94 -8.08 -14.81 -2.35
CA LEU A 94 -7.64 -15.25 -3.68
C LEU A 94 -7.91 -16.75 -3.89
N GLY A 95 -7.66 -17.58 -2.87
CA GLY A 95 -7.96 -19.01 -2.90
C GLY A 95 -9.46 -19.30 -2.97
N ALA A 96 -10.29 -18.56 -2.22
CA ALA A 96 -11.74 -18.68 -2.30
C ALA A 96 -12.28 -18.23 -3.66
N SER A 97 -11.71 -17.16 -4.24
CA SER A 97 -12.08 -16.66 -5.57
C SER A 97 -11.91 -17.73 -6.64
N THR A 98 -10.78 -18.44 -6.66
CA THR A 98 -10.56 -19.51 -7.65
C THR A 98 -11.46 -20.70 -7.44
N LEU A 99 -11.72 -21.08 -6.18
CA LEU A 99 -12.58 -22.22 -5.86
C LEU A 99 -14.05 -21.96 -6.23
N MET A 100 -14.55 -20.74 -6.00
CA MET A 100 -15.96 -20.40 -6.23
C MET A 100 -16.26 -19.93 -7.65
N PHE A 101 -15.35 -19.18 -8.28
CA PHE A 101 -15.61 -18.50 -9.55
C PHE A 101 -14.73 -18.99 -10.70
N GLY A 102 -13.74 -19.85 -10.42
CA GLY A 102 -12.81 -20.38 -11.43
C GLY A 102 -11.77 -19.37 -11.94
N ASP A 103 -11.77 -18.14 -11.42
CA ASP A 103 -10.83 -17.08 -11.80
C ASP A 103 -10.48 -16.16 -10.61
N TYR A 104 -9.38 -15.42 -10.75
CA TYR A 104 -8.82 -14.53 -9.73
C TYR A 104 -9.38 -13.11 -9.76
N THR A 105 -10.23 -12.77 -10.74
CA THR A 105 -10.76 -11.41 -10.94
C THR A 105 -11.38 -10.81 -9.67
N ILE A 106 -12.20 -11.59 -8.94
CA ILE A 106 -12.85 -11.12 -7.71
C ILE A 106 -11.83 -10.90 -6.59
N GLY A 107 -10.86 -11.80 -6.45
CA GLY A 107 -9.76 -11.62 -5.50
C GLY A 107 -8.94 -10.37 -5.79
N PHE A 108 -8.65 -10.07 -7.06
CA PHE A 108 -7.97 -8.83 -7.45
C PHE A 108 -8.82 -7.58 -7.18
N MET A 109 -10.13 -7.60 -7.47
CA MET A 109 -11.02 -6.49 -7.12
C MET A 109 -11.04 -6.21 -5.62
N PHE A 110 -10.98 -7.24 -4.77
CA PHE A 110 -10.90 -7.07 -3.32
C PHE A 110 -9.59 -6.37 -2.90
N ILE A 111 -8.46 -6.72 -3.52
CA ILE A 111 -7.17 -6.04 -3.26
C ILE A 111 -7.24 -4.57 -3.70
N ALA A 112 -7.84 -4.27 -4.86
CA ALA A 112 -8.05 -2.89 -5.30
C ALA A 112 -8.93 -2.09 -4.34
N ALA A 113 -10.02 -2.68 -3.85
CA ALA A 113 -10.89 -2.04 -2.85
C ALA A 113 -10.12 -1.73 -1.55
N ASN A 114 -9.28 -2.66 -1.08
CA ASN A 114 -8.43 -2.42 0.09
C ASN A 114 -7.39 -1.32 -0.15
N ALA A 115 -6.80 -1.24 -1.35
CA ALA A 115 -5.90 -0.15 -1.70
C ALA A 115 -6.61 1.21 -1.67
N LEU A 116 -7.87 1.29 -2.14
CA LEU A 116 -8.69 2.50 -2.04
C LEU A 116 -9.03 2.87 -0.60
N ILE A 117 -9.36 1.88 0.24
CA ILE A 117 -9.59 2.08 1.68
C ILE A 117 -8.32 2.62 2.34
N ALA A 118 -7.15 2.09 2.00
CA ALA A 118 -5.87 2.58 2.50
C ALA A 118 -5.62 4.04 2.06
N ILE A 119 -5.93 4.41 0.82
CA ILE A 119 -5.85 5.80 0.33
C ILE A 119 -6.78 6.72 1.13
N ALA A 120 -8.02 6.29 1.38
CA ALA A 120 -8.98 7.05 2.19
C ALA A 120 -8.48 7.21 3.64
N GLY A 121 -7.95 6.14 4.23
CA GLY A 121 -7.33 6.17 5.56
C GLY A 121 -6.17 7.15 5.64
N VAL A 122 -5.24 7.11 4.67
CA VAL A 122 -4.13 8.06 4.58
C VAL A 122 -4.65 9.49 4.35
N SER A 123 -5.79 9.69 3.69
CA SER A 123 -6.42 11.02 3.49
C SER A 123 -6.94 11.61 4.78
N LEU A 124 -7.66 10.80 5.58
CA LEU A 124 -8.16 11.20 6.88
C LEU A 124 -7.00 11.49 7.85
N VAL A 125 -5.99 10.65 7.85
CA VAL A 125 -4.80 10.80 8.69
C VAL A 125 -3.99 12.02 8.26
N LYS A 126 -3.79 12.26 6.96
CA LYS A 126 -3.11 13.47 6.44
C LYS A 126 -3.84 14.74 6.86
N SER A 127 -5.18 14.75 6.81
CA SER A 127 -5.99 15.89 7.27
C SER A 127 -5.75 16.18 8.75
N ARG A 128 -5.82 15.16 9.61
CA ARG A 128 -5.49 15.29 11.04
C ARG A 128 -4.02 15.68 11.27
N TRP A 129 -3.08 15.05 10.58
CA TRP A 129 -1.66 15.30 10.79
C TRP A 129 -1.26 16.70 10.34
N ARG A 130 -1.85 17.28 9.29
CA ARG A 130 -1.68 18.70 8.96
C ARG A 130 -2.11 19.61 10.11
N THR A 131 -3.23 19.30 10.77
CA THR A 131 -3.72 20.13 11.90
C THR A 131 -2.86 20.01 13.17
N THR A 132 -2.22 18.86 13.43
CA THR A 132 -1.36 18.69 14.63
C THR A 132 0.12 19.00 14.37
N TRP A 133 0.62 18.83 13.14
CA TRP A 133 2.02 19.12 12.77
C TRP A 133 2.26 20.58 12.39
N GLY A 134 1.26 21.28 11.85
CA GLY A 134 1.38 22.68 11.43
C GLY A 134 1.77 23.65 12.55
N ILE A 135 1.74 23.21 13.82
CA ILE A 135 2.06 24.04 14.98
C ILE A 135 3.48 23.75 15.52
N LYS A 136 4.11 22.60 15.21
CA LYS A 136 5.35 22.18 15.91
C LYS A 136 6.56 21.79 15.06
N SER A 137 6.44 21.59 13.75
CA SER A 137 7.61 21.18 12.97
C SER A 137 7.41 21.51 11.51
N GLY A 138 8.27 22.38 10.96
CA GLY A 138 8.39 22.70 9.53
C GLY A 138 8.89 21.52 8.68
N GLY A 139 8.34 20.33 8.88
CA GLY A 139 8.53 19.18 8.02
C GLY A 139 7.62 19.29 6.81
N ILE A 140 8.20 19.18 5.62
CA ILE A 140 7.49 19.27 4.35
C ILE A 140 6.53 18.08 4.23
N ILE A 141 5.22 18.38 4.19
CA ILE A 141 4.11 17.45 3.93
C ILE A 141 3.79 17.43 2.43
#